data_AF-A0A9D0BEH4-F1
#
_entry.id   AF-A0A9D0BEH4-F1
#
_cell.length_a   1.000
_cell.length_b   1.000
_cell.length_c   1.000
_cell.angle_alpha   90.00
_cell.angle_beta   90.00
_cell.angle_gamma   90.00
#
_symmetry.space_group_name_H-M   'P 1'
#
loop_
_entity.id
_entity.type
_entity.pdbx_description
1 polymer ?
#
loop_
_entity_poly.entity_id
_entity_poly.type
_entity_poly.pdbx_seq_one_letter_code
_entity_poly.pdbx_strand_id
1 'polypeptide(L)' 'MKQLALVIDLNVCVGCHACVTSCKEWNTSGSAGYLADMNPFGKDPTG' A
#
# COMPACT_ATOMS: atom_id res chain seq x y z
N MET A 1 -13.98 -20.87 14.02
CA MET A 1 -13.96 -19.75 13.05
C MET A 1 -12.84 -20.01 12.04
N LYS A 2 -13.00 -19.61 10.77
CA LYS A 2 -11.93 -19.70 9.78
C LYS A 2 -11.12 -18.40 9.76
N GLN A 3 -9.81 -18.51 9.68
CA GLN A 3 -8.88 -17.39 9.59
C GLN A 3 -8.28 -17.38 8.17
N LEU A 4 -8.13 -16.20 7.59
CA LEU A 4 -7.50 -16.03 6.28
C LEU A 4 -6.08 -15.50 6.45
N ALA A 5 -5.20 -15.87 5.53
CA ALA A 5 -3.82 -15.40 5.48
C ALA A 5 -3.48 -14.95 4.05
N LEU A 6 -2.64 -13.92 3.95
CA LEU A 6 -2.02 -13.46 2.72
C LEU A 6 -0.55 -13.84 2.75
N VAL A 7 -0.05 -14.49 1.69
CA VAL A 7 1.36 -14.89 1.55
C VAL A 7 1.92 -14.23 0.30
N ILE A 8 3.11 -13.65 0.42
CA ILE A 8 3.81 -12.95 -0.67
C ILE A 8 5.17 -13.62 -0.87
N ASP A 9 5.49 -14.01 -2.10
CA ASP A 9 6.81 -14.54 -2.47
C ASP A 9 7.79 -13.38 -2.72
N LEU A 10 8.80 -13.29 -1.86
CA LEU A 10 9.82 -12.25 -1.94
C LEU A 10 10.86 -12.48 -3.04
N ASN A 11 10.94 -13.68 -3.63
CA ASN A 11 11.84 -13.94 -4.75
C ASN A 11 11.29 -13.37 -6.07
N VAL A 12 9.97 -13.26 -6.20
CA VAL A 12 9.29 -12.66 -7.37
C VAL A 12 9.02 -11.17 -7.17
N CYS A 13 8.99 -10.70 -5.92
CA CYS A 13 8.74 -9.31 -5.60
C CYS A 13 9.88 -8.39 -6.09
N VAL A 14 9.63 -7.64 -7.17
CA VAL A 14 10.59 -6.68 -7.75
C VAL A 14 10.51 -5.27 -7.17
N GLY A 15 9.62 -5.04 -6.20
CA GLY A 15 9.42 -3.70 -5.63
C GLY A 15 8.73 -2.72 -6.59
N CYS A 16 7.79 -3.15 -7.42
CA CYS A 16 7.08 -2.27 -8.36
C CYS A 16 6.06 -1.32 -7.71
N HIS A 17 5.86 -1.40 -6.39
CA HIS A 17 4.91 -0.59 -5.61
C HIS A 17 3.42 -0.72 -5.98
N ALA A 18 3.02 -1.60 -6.91
CA ALA A 18 1.63 -1.76 -7.32
C ALA A 18 0.68 -2.11 -6.16
N CYS A 19 1.12 -2.98 -5.24
CA CYS A 19 0.32 -3.35 -4.06
C CYS A 19 0.00 -2.15 -3.15
N VAL A 20 0.97 -1.25 -2.95
CA VAL A 20 0.79 -0.03 -2.15
C VAL A 20 -0.10 0.97 -2.89
N THR A 21 0.09 1.13 -4.21
CA THR A 21 -0.77 1.99 -5.04
C THR A 21 -2.24 1.56 -4.98
N SER A 22 -2.53 0.26 -5.15
CA SER A 22 -3.91 -0.24 -5.06
C SER A 22 -4.50 -0.10 -3.66
N CYS A 23 -3.70 -0.31 -2.60
CA CYS A 23 -4.13 -0.08 -1.22
C CYS A 23 -4.53 1.39 -1.01
N LYS A 24 -3.69 2.32 -1.47
CA LYS A 24 -3.97 3.75 -1.41
C LYS A 24 -5.23 4.09 -2.20
N GLU A 25 -5.34 3.69 -3.46
CA GLU A 25 -6.53 3.96 -4.30
C GLU A 25 -7.83 3.54 -3.59
N TRP A 26 -7.87 2.31 -3.07
CA TRP A 26 -9.04 1.81 -2.35
C TRP A 26 -9.36 2.66 -1.11
N ASN A 27 -8.36 2.96 -0.27
CA ASN A 27 -8.57 3.71 0.97
C ASN A 27 -8.76 5.23 0.75
N THR A 28 -8.36 5.76 -0.40
CA THR A 28 -8.50 7.19 -0.77
C THR A 28 -9.75 7.49 -1.57
N SER A 29 -10.37 6.48 -2.18
CA SER A 29 -11.64 6.59 -2.90
C SER A 29 -12.87 6.82 -1.99
N GLY A 30 -12.68 6.75 -0.66
CA GLY A 30 -13.74 6.90 0.34
C GLY A 30 -13.92 8.34 0.85
N SER A 31 -14.95 8.55 1.68
CA SER A 31 -15.24 9.85 2.32
C SER A 31 -14.17 10.32 3.32
N ALA A 32 -13.27 9.43 3.74
CA ALA A 32 -12.11 9.74 4.58
C ALA A 32 -11.08 10.64 3.87
N GLY A 33 -11.18 10.78 2.54
CA GLY A 33 -10.30 11.63 1.74
C GLY A 33 -9.00 10.92 1.34
N TYR A 34 -8.10 11.69 0.72
CA TYR A 34 -6.84 11.19 0.22
C TYR A 34 -5.84 10.89 1.36
N LEU A 35 -5.24 9.71 1.35
CA LEU A 35 -4.00 9.38 2.06
C LEU A 35 -2.88 10.18 1.40
N ALA A 36 -2.66 11.40 1.90
CA ALA A 36 -1.60 12.26 1.42
C ALA A 36 -0.24 11.68 1.80
N ASP A 37 0.60 11.48 0.79
CA ASP A 37 2.02 11.22 0.98
C ASP A 37 2.69 12.58 1.20
N MET A 38 2.83 13.00 2.45
CA MET A 38 3.29 14.36 2.78
C MET A 38 4.79 14.53 2.56
N ASN A 39 5.54 13.42 2.39
CA ASN A 39 6.98 13.43 2.17
C ASN A 39 7.43 12.26 1.26
N PRO A 40 6.98 12.22 -0.01
CA PRO A 40 7.14 11.06 -0.88
C PRO A 40 8.60 10.80 -1.31
N PHE A 41 9.48 11.78 -1.13
CA PHE A 41 10.91 11.70 -1.46
C PHE A 41 11.81 11.80 -0.21
N GLY A 42 11.23 11.70 0.98
CA GLY A 42 11.96 11.71 2.24
C GLY A 42 12.65 10.39 2.55
N LYS A 43 13.45 10.38 3.63
CA LYS A 43 14.11 9.16 4.14
C LYS A 43 13.12 8.08 4.61
N ASP A 44 11.93 8.50 5.04
CA ASP A 44 10.84 7.67 5.53
C ASP A 44 9.54 8.10 4.81
N PRO A 45 9.36 7.74 3.53
CA PRO A 45 8.16 8.10 2.80
C PRO A 45 6.95 7.38 3.38
N THR A 46 5.83 8.08 3.51
CA THR A 46 4.61 7.58 4.16
C THR A 46 3.67 6.98 3.13
N GLY A 47 3.48 5.66 3.13
CA GLY A 47 2.59 5.01 2.17
C GLY A 47 1.65 3.97 2.74
#